data_AF-A0A420YW51-F1
#
_entry.id   AF-A0A420YW51-F1
#
_cell.length_a   1.000
_cell.length_b   1.000
_cell.length_c   1.000
_cell.angle_alpha   90.00
_cell.angle_beta   90.00
_cell.angle_gamma   90.00
#
_symmetry.space_group_name_H-M   'P 1'
#
loop_
_entity.id
_entity.type
_entity.pdbx_description
1 polymer ?
#
loop_
_entity_poly.entity_id
_entity_poly.type
_entity_poly.pdbx_seq_one_letter_code
_entity_poly.pdbx_strand_id
1 'polypeptide(L)'
;MVISNIKTGYTIQALKGTDNIFSDSAVIVPVYKADVWDFSEKNPNGIKVFSFNVTRDAWYTLGIKDGKHQLMNRAFIPRNWEQNLYGTMWIPDYPRFTGMGAFILTRFGKRKLPAQPLATRYNLDNSLINSPRKDAYTATDVMIHIGGTYEFKVGYDVLGGSFGCFAFIPQHDVYATPQLAEQASINDDYDDTPSNREWTIVTNKILNLAFPEKKQIKVLIEYTDPKETYVPQKILAE
;
A
#
# COMPACT_ATOMS: atom_id res chain seq x y z
N MET A 1 -11.27 5.09 -9.58
CA MET A 1 -9.94 5.44 -9.04
C MET A 1 -8.88 4.96 -10.00
N VAL A 2 -7.78 5.71 -10.14
CA VAL A 2 -6.62 5.35 -10.95
C VAL A 2 -5.39 5.42 -10.07
N ILE A 3 -4.76 4.27 -9.77
CA ILE A 3 -3.46 4.21 -9.10
C ILE A 3 -2.42 4.34 -10.20
N SER A 4 -1.76 5.49 -10.26
CA SER A 4 -0.87 5.84 -11.36
C SER A 4 0.55 5.30 -11.19
N ASN A 5 1.37 5.47 -12.22
CA ASN A 5 2.83 5.29 -12.13
C ASN A 5 3.59 6.61 -11.85
N ILE A 6 2.87 7.70 -11.61
CA ILE A 6 3.44 9.01 -11.30
C ILE A 6 3.91 9.01 -9.85
N LYS A 7 5.23 9.02 -9.64
CA LYS A 7 5.85 9.16 -8.32
C LYS A 7 5.61 10.58 -7.80
N THR A 8 5.12 10.70 -6.57
CA THR A 8 4.90 11.98 -5.87
C THR A 8 5.95 12.25 -4.80
N GLY A 9 6.71 11.23 -4.42
CA GLY A 9 7.80 11.34 -3.46
C GLY A 9 8.19 9.99 -2.89
N TYR A 10 8.65 10.00 -1.65
CA TYR A 10 9.13 8.87 -0.88
C TYR A 10 8.64 8.97 0.56
N THR A 11 8.52 7.83 1.21
CA THR A 11 8.11 7.70 2.62
C THR A 11 8.81 6.47 3.20
N ILE A 12 8.60 6.17 4.48
CA ILE A 12 9.00 4.90 5.07
C ILE A 12 7.83 3.91 5.15
N GLN A 13 8.16 2.63 5.12
CA GLN A 13 7.22 1.53 5.29
C GLN A 13 7.86 0.47 6.19
N ALA A 14 7.10 -0.11 7.11
CA ALA A 14 7.58 -1.20 7.95
C ALA A 14 8.01 -2.39 7.08
N LEU A 15 9.25 -2.81 7.23
CA LEU A 15 9.84 -3.98 6.58
C LEU A 15 9.24 -5.25 7.19
N LYS A 16 8.62 -6.09 6.35
CA LYS A 16 8.08 -7.37 6.82
C LYS A 16 9.15 -8.46 6.86
N GLY A 17 8.95 -9.44 7.74
CA GLY A 17 9.88 -10.57 7.91
C GLY A 17 10.98 -10.33 8.95
N THR A 18 10.92 -9.22 9.67
CA THR A 18 11.74 -8.97 10.86
C THR A 18 10.93 -9.32 12.12
N ASP A 19 11.57 -10.02 13.07
CA ASP A 19 11.00 -10.35 14.39
C ASP A 19 11.63 -9.47 15.49
N ASN A 20 11.80 -8.17 15.21
CA ASN A 20 12.35 -7.25 16.22
C ASN A 20 11.22 -6.69 17.08
N ILE A 21 11.25 -7.06 18.36
CA ILE A 21 10.27 -6.64 19.38
C ILE A 21 10.52 -5.18 19.82
N PHE A 22 11.69 -4.61 19.54
CA PHE A 22 12.17 -3.35 20.13
C PHE A 22 12.36 -2.19 19.13
N SER A 23 12.20 -2.43 17.83
CA SER A 23 12.21 -1.38 16.79
C SER A 23 11.63 -1.97 15.51
N ASP A 24 10.69 -1.24 14.91
CA ASP A 24 10.10 -1.56 13.63
C ASP A 24 11.12 -1.21 12.54
N SER A 25 11.81 -2.24 12.02
CA SER A 25 12.68 -2.04 10.87
C SER A 25 11.88 -1.44 9.72
N ALA A 26 12.35 -0.33 9.17
CA ALA A 26 11.67 0.39 8.10
C ALA A 26 12.51 0.45 6.83
N VAL A 27 11.85 0.63 5.69
CA VAL A 27 12.51 0.87 4.41
C VAL A 27 11.87 2.04 3.70
N ILE A 28 12.68 2.78 2.95
CA ILE A 28 12.20 3.86 2.12
C ILE A 28 11.53 3.28 0.89
N VAL A 29 10.34 3.78 0.56
CA VAL A 29 9.57 3.36 -0.60
C VAL A 29 9.04 4.57 -1.38
N PRO A 30 8.92 4.46 -2.72
CA PRO A 30 8.23 5.46 -3.51
C PRO A 30 6.74 5.56 -3.17
N VAL A 31 6.24 6.77 -3.27
CA VAL A 31 4.84 7.12 -3.14
C VAL A 31 4.32 7.50 -4.52
N TYR A 32 3.11 7.04 -4.83
CA TYR A 32 2.47 7.19 -6.13
C TYR A 32 1.14 7.91 -6.00
N LYS A 33 0.80 8.68 -7.02
CA LYS A 33 -0.47 9.39 -7.07
C LYS A 33 -1.62 8.42 -7.37
N ALA A 34 -2.71 8.56 -6.62
CA ALA A 34 -4.00 7.92 -6.88
C ALA A 34 -5.07 8.99 -7.13
N ASP A 35 -5.71 8.95 -8.31
CA ASP A 35 -6.77 9.89 -8.69
C ASP A 35 -8.17 9.28 -8.51
N VAL A 36 -9.08 10.05 -7.92
CA VAL A 36 -10.50 9.72 -7.83
C VAL A 36 -11.26 10.49 -8.90
N TRP A 37 -11.98 9.74 -9.75
CA TRP A 37 -12.77 10.25 -10.86
C TRP A 37 -14.24 9.91 -10.63
N ASP A 38 -15.13 10.88 -10.83
CA ASP A 38 -16.57 10.66 -10.89
C ASP A 38 -17.01 10.46 -12.34
N PHE A 39 -17.51 9.26 -12.63
CA PHE A 39 -18.23 8.96 -13.85
C PHE A 39 -19.70 8.79 -13.49
N SER A 40 -20.52 9.72 -13.92
CA SER A 40 -21.97 9.75 -13.69
C SER A 40 -22.68 10.14 -14.98
N GLU A 41 -24.01 10.03 -15.01
CA GLU A 41 -24.79 10.52 -16.16
C GLU A 41 -24.54 12.01 -16.44
N LYS A 42 -24.25 12.79 -15.40
CA LYS A 42 -23.88 14.21 -15.51
C LYS A 42 -22.44 14.43 -15.96
N ASN A 43 -21.56 13.46 -15.71
CA ASN A 43 -20.13 13.51 -16.00
C ASN A 43 -19.70 12.29 -16.87
N PRO A 44 -20.22 12.14 -18.10
CA PRO A 44 -19.97 10.93 -18.91
C PRO A 44 -18.50 10.76 -19.31
N ASN A 45 -17.77 11.87 -19.44
CA ASN A 45 -16.33 11.87 -19.73
C ASN A 45 -15.46 11.73 -18.48
N GLY A 46 -16.08 11.68 -17.30
CA GLY A 46 -15.38 11.68 -16.02
C GLY A 46 -14.89 13.06 -15.61
N ILE A 47 -15.02 13.39 -14.33
CA ILE A 47 -14.35 14.54 -13.72
C ILE A 47 -13.44 14.05 -12.60
N LYS A 48 -12.19 14.51 -12.59
CA LYS A 48 -11.28 14.25 -11.46
C LYS A 48 -11.76 15.06 -10.25
N VAL A 49 -12.13 14.37 -9.18
CA VAL A 49 -12.66 14.98 -7.95
C VAL A 49 -11.51 15.37 -7.02
N PHE A 50 -10.56 14.47 -6.80
CA PHE A 50 -9.38 14.72 -5.96
C PHE A 50 -8.29 13.66 -6.20
N SER A 51 -7.14 13.87 -5.58
CA SER A 51 -5.99 12.97 -5.60
C SER A 51 -5.55 12.66 -4.16
N PHE A 52 -4.96 11.48 -3.95
CA PHE A 52 -4.26 11.11 -2.72
C PHE A 52 -3.02 10.28 -3.05
N ASN A 53 -2.21 9.98 -2.04
CA ASN A 53 -0.95 9.27 -2.20
C ASN A 53 -1.06 7.83 -1.71
N VAL A 54 -0.42 6.90 -2.43
CA VAL A 54 -0.33 5.50 -2.03
C VAL A 54 1.06 4.92 -2.28
N THR A 55 1.49 3.99 -1.43
CA THR A 55 2.58 3.08 -1.76
C THR A 55 2.08 1.95 -2.66
N ARG A 56 2.95 1.45 -3.53
CA ARG A 56 2.70 0.24 -4.35
C ARG A 56 3.58 -0.93 -3.94
N ASP A 57 4.71 -0.62 -3.30
CA ASP A 57 5.73 -1.58 -2.91
C ASP A 57 5.42 -2.22 -1.55
N ALA A 58 5.93 -3.45 -1.40
CA ALA A 58 5.70 -4.27 -0.22
C ALA A 58 6.96 -5.09 0.07
N TRP A 59 7.94 -4.46 0.70
CA TRP A 59 9.25 -5.07 0.92
C TRP A 59 9.24 -6.05 2.08
N TYR A 60 9.95 -7.17 1.87
CA TYR A 60 10.07 -8.26 2.81
C TYR A 60 11.54 -8.70 2.89
N THR A 61 12.06 -8.97 4.08
CA THR A 61 13.41 -9.54 4.25
C THR A 61 13.36 -11.07 4.26
N LEU A 62 14.16 -11.70 3.40
CA LEU A 62 14.34 -13.16 3.34
C LEU A 62 15.32 -13.67 4.39
N GLY A 63 15.95 -12.78 5.15
CA GLY A 63 17.05 -13.05 6.08
C GLY A 63 18.34 -12.33 5.69
N ILE A 64 19.40 -12.63 6.43
CA ILE A 64 20.73 -12.02 6.26
C ILE A 64 21.67 -13.04 5.61
N LYS A 65 22.38 -12.62 4.57
CA LYS A 65 23.45 -13.38 3.90
C LYS A 65 24.65 -12.48 3.70
N ASP A 66 25.84 -12.96 4.05
CA ASP A 66 27.10 -12.20 3.92
C ASP A 66 27.04 -10.81 4.58
N GLY A 67 26.38 -10.74 5.74
CA GLY A 67 26.19 -9.49 6.49
C GLY A 67 25.18 -8.51 5.89
N LYS A 68 24.42 -8.90 4.85
CA LYS A 68 23.46 -8.05 4.16
C LYS A 68 22.06 -8.65 4.16
N HIS A 69 21.06 -7.82 4.40
CA HIS A 69 19.66 -8.22 4.24
C HIS A 69 19.37 -8.54 2.77
N GLN A 70 18.78 -9.70 2.53
CA GLN A 70 18.24 -10.06 1.23
C GLN A 70 16.78 -9.62 1.19
N LEU A 71 16.46 -8.71 0.29
CA LEU A 71 15.13 -8.10 0.21
C LEU A 71 14.38 -8.61 -1.02
N MET A 72 13.08 -8.77 -0.88
CA MET A 72 12.17 -9.12 -1.97
C MET A 72 10.96 -8.19 -1.92
N ASN A 73 10.63 -7.58 -3.06
CA ASN A 73 9.38 -6.85 -3.21
C ASN A 73 8.24 -7.84 -3.48
N ARG A 74 7.17 -7.72 -2.70
CA ARG A 74 5.98 -8.57 -2.76
C ARG A 74 4.76 -7.83 -3.29
N ALA A 75 4.99 -6.69 -3.96
CA ALA A 75 3.96 -5.88 -4.59
C ALA A 75 2.97 -6.73 -5.41
N PHE A 76 1.70 -6.33 -5.39
CA PHE A 76 0.72 -6.90 -6.29
C PHE A 76 0.96 -6.38 -7.71
N ILE A 77 1.35 -7.26 -8.61
CA ILE A 77 1.44 -6.99 -10.05
C ILE A 77 0.36 -7.81 -10.77
N PRO A 78 -0.52 -7.17 -11.57
CA PRO A 78 -1.50 -7.88 -12.39
C PRO A 78 -0.85 -8.94 -13.28
N ARG A 79 -1.46 -10.13 -13.36
CA ARG A 79 -0.98 -11.18 -14.28
C ARG A 79 -0.97 -10.72 -15.74
N ASN A 80 -2.00 -9.97 -16.15
CA ASN A 80 -2.12 -9.34 -17.46
C ASN A 80 -2.49 -7.87 -17.24
N TRP A 81 -1.68 -6.95 -17.80
CA TRP A 81 -1.90 -5.51 -17.72
C TRP A 81 -3.08 -5.02 -18.55
N GLU A 82 -3.55 -5.77 -19.54
CA GLU A 82 -4.82 -5.51 -20.23
C GLU A 82 -6.05 -5.79 -19.33
N GLN A 83 -5.82 -6.38 -18.16
CA GLN A 83 -6.86 -6.76 -17.19
C GLN A 83 -6.58 -6.16 -15.81
N ASN A 84 -6.15 -4.89 -15.81
CA ASN A 84 -5.75 -4.10 -14.65
C ASN A 84 -6.87 -3.22 -14.05
N LEU A 85 -8.12 -3.40 -14.51
CA LEU A 85 -9.31 -2.76 -13.93
C LEU A 85 -10.01 -3.72 -12.97
N TYR A 86 -10.13 -3.31 -11.71
CA TYR A 86 -10.69 -4.10 -10.63
C TYR A 86 -11.96 -3.44 -10.11
N GLY A 87 -12.95 -4.24 -9.72
CA GLY A 87 -14.03 -3.77 -8.85
C GLY A 87 -13.51 -3.65 -7.41
N THR A 88 -14.30 -3.08 -6.52
CA THR A 88 -13.95 -3.04 -5.08
C THR A 88 -15.13 -3.41 -4.19
N MET A 89 -14.83 -3.88 -2.98
CA MET A 89 -15.79 -3.91 -1.89
C MET A 89 -15.28 -3.00 -0.76
N TRP A 90 -16.19 -2.29 -0.11
CA TRP A 90 -15.87 -1.55 1.11
C TRP A 90 -15.80 -2.52 2.29
N ILE A 91 -14.73 -2.42 3.07
CA ILE A 91 -14.56 -3.12 4.34
C ILE A 91 -14.57 -2.06 5.44
N PRO A 92 -15.67 -1.97 6.21
CA PRO A 92 -15.66 -1.14 7.41
C PRO A 92 -14.76 -1.78 8.47
N ASP A 93 -14.18 -0.96 9.33
CA ASP A 93 -13.35 -1.37 10.47
C ASP A 93 -12.08 -2.15 10.06
N TYR A 94 -11.23 -1.51 9.26
CA TYR A 94 -9.91 -2.01 8.89
C TYR A 94 -8.81 -0.95 9.17
N PRO A 95 -7.78 -1.27 9.98
CA PRO A 95 -7.62 -2.50 10.76
C PRO A 95 -8.76 -2.70 11.77
N ARG A 96 -8.97 -3.93 12.25
CA ARG A 96 -10.10 -4.23 13.15
C ARG A 96 -10.04 -3.37 14.42
N PHE A 97 -11.21 -2.92 14.86
CA PHE A 97 -11.42 -2.09 16.06
C PHE A 97 -10.87 -0.66 15.99
N THR A 98 -10.64 -0.15 14.78
CA THR A 98 -10.12 1.21 14.57
C THR A 98 -11.20 2.18 14.09
N GLY A 99 -12.32 1.69 13.58
CA GLY A 99 -13.35 2.50 12.91
C GLY A 99 -12.92 3.06 11.55
N MET A 100 -11.67 2.82 11.11
CA MET A 100 -11.20 3.11 9.77
C MET A 100 -11.73 2.08 8.78
N GLY A 101 -11.52 2.24 7.47
CA GLY A 101 -11.90 1.18 6.52
C GLY A 101 -10.95 1.03 5.36
N ALA A 102 -11.27 0.09 4.48
CA ALA A 102 -10.43 -0.27 3.35
C ALA A 102 -11.26 -0.60 2.11
N PHE A 103 -10.65 -0.48 0.95
CA PHE A 103 -11.23 -0.91 -0.32
C PHE A 103 -10.53 -2.17 -0.80
N ILE A 104 -11.19 -3.32 -0.67
CA ILE A 104 -10.65 -4.58 -1.18
C ILE A 104 -10.90 -4.71 -2.67
N LEU A 105 -9.86 -5.01 -3.44
CA LEU A 105 -9.94 -5.22 -4.88
C LEU A 105 -10.63 -6.56 -5.17
N THR A 106 -11.47 -6.55 -6.20
CA THR A 106 -12.19 -7.73 -6.66
C THR A 106 -12.17 -7.85 -8.17
N ARG A 107 -12.31 -9.09 -8.64
CA ARG A 107 -12.57 -9.39 -10.05
C ARG A 107 -13.74 -10.33 -10.15
N PHE A 108 -14.78 -9.92 -10.89
CA PHE A 108 -16.06 -10.63 -10.96
C PHE A 108 -16.63 -10.94 -9.54
N GLY A 109 -16.48 -9.98 -8.61
CA GLY A 109 -16.92 -10.11 -7.22
C GLY A 109 -16.06 -11.05 -6.34
N LYS A 110 -14.96 -11.60 -6.87
CA LYS A 110 -14.05 -12.48 -6.12
C LYS A 110 -12.82 -11.70 -5.65
N ARG A 111 -12.37 -11.99 -4.42
CA ARG A 111 -11.18 -11.40 -3.77
C ARG A 111 -9.86 -12.08 -4.16
N LYS A 112 -9.94 -13.17 -4.92
CA LYS A 112 -8.78 -13.89 -5.48
C LYS A 112 -8.46 -13.30 -6.85
N LEU A 113 -7.27 -12.71 -6.98
CA LEU A 113 -6.83 -11.97 -8.15
C LEU A 113 -5.65 -12.69 -8.81
N PRO A 114 -5.73 -12.99 -10.12
CA PRO A 114 -4.55 -13.44 -10.87
C PRO A 114 -3.44 -12.38 -10.82
N ALA A 115 -2.26 -12.79 -10.38
CA ALA A 115 -1.10 -11.93 -10.21
C ALA A 115 0.14 -12.56 -10.86
N GLN A 116 1.16 -11.74 -11.15
CA GLN A 116 2.47 -12.26 -11.51
C GLN A 116 3.06 -13.07 -10.35
N PRO A 117 3.81 -14.15 -10.62
CA PRO A 117 4.33 -15.02 -9.57
C PRO A 117 5.24 -14.29 -8.58
N LEU A 118 5.20 -14.68 -7.31
CA LEU A 118 6.24 -14.28 -6.35
C LEU A 118 7.58 -14.87 -6.78
N ALA A 119 8.67 -14.11 -6.59
CA ALA A 119 10.03 -14.59 -6.89
C ALA A 119 10.42 -15.81 -6.03
N THR A 120 10.02 -15.83 -4.76
CA THR A 120 10.17 -16.99 -3.87
C THR A 120 9.05 -17.05 -2.83
N ARG A 121 8.90 -18.22 -2.20
CA ARG A 121 8.03 -18.48 -1.04
C ARG A 121 8.79 -18.88 0.22
N TYR A 122 10.12 -18.91 0.12
CA TYR A 122 11.01 -19.38 1.17
C TYR A 122 11.94 -18.26 1.62
N ASN A 123 12.21 -18.23 2.91
CA ASN A 123 13.32 -17.50 3.49
C ASN A 123 14.65 -18.19 3.12
N LEU A 124 15.78 -17.55 3.41
CA LEU A 124 17.12 -18.10 3.12
C LEU A 124 17.44 -19.37 3.90
N ASP A 125 16.81 -19.57 5.05
CA ASP A 125 16.92 -20.78 5.88
C ASP A 125 16.00 -21.92 5.39
N ASN A 126 15.38 -21.77 4.22
CA ASN A 126 14.37 -22.67 3.64
C ASN A 126 13.05 -22.77 4.42
N SER A 127 12.82 -21.94 5.43
CA SER A 127 11.51 -21.86 6.08
C SER A 127 10.49 -21.18 5.15
N LEU A 128 9.21 -21.57 5.26
CA LEU A 128 8.13 -20.96 4.50
C LEU A 128 7.87 -19.54 5.01
N ILE A 129 7.77 -18.59 4.09
CA ILE A 129 7.35 -17.23 4.45
C ILE A 129 5.90 -17.25 4.93
N ASN A 130 5.68 -16.79 6.17
CA ASN A 130 4.33 -16.56 6.65
C ASN A 130 3.69 -15.41 5.86
N SER A 131 2.66 -15.71 5.08
CA SER A 131 2.06 -14.75 4.17
C SER A 131 0.59 -15.04 3.90
N PRO A 132 -0.25 -13.99 3.74
CA PRO A 132 -1.61 -14.18 3.26
C PRO A 132 -1.67 -14.79 1.84
N ARG A 133 -0.62 -14.62 1.03
CA ARG A 133 -0.52 -15.16 -0.33
C ARG A 133 -0.02 -16.61 -0.34
N LYS A 134 -0.96 -17.56 -0.28
CA LYS A 134 -0.69 -19.02 -0.26
C LYS A 134 -0.41 -19.65 -1.63
N ASP A 135 -0.79 -18.99 -2.72
CA ASP A 135 -0.53 -19.42 -4.10
C ASP A 135 0.34 -18.37 -4.78
N ALA A 136 1.43 -18.82 -5.41
CA ALA A 136 2.36 -17.96 -6.10
C ALA A 136 1.68 -17.15 -7.21
N TYR A 137 0.63 -17.64 -7.87
CA TYR A 137 -0.03 -16.96 -9.00
C TYR A 137 -1.31 -16.22 -8.65
N THR A 138 -1.75 -16.30 -7.39
CA THR A 138 -3.01 -15.73 -6.93
C THR A 138 -2.78 -14.85 -5.71
N ALA A 139 -3.01 -13.54 -5.85
CA ALA A 139 -3.11 -12.65 -4.70
C ALA A 139 -4.52 -12.72 -4.11
N THR A 140 -4.65 -12.61 -2.80
CA THR A 140 -5.95 -12.61 -2.12
C THR A 140 -6.02 -11.39 -1.21
N ASP A 141 -7.19 -10.77 -1.15
CA ASP A 141 -7.46 -9.63 -0.28
C ASP A 141 -6.50 -8.44 -0.49
N VAL A 142 -6.15 -8.15 -1.75
CA VAL A 142 -5.40 -6.94 -2.10
C VAL A 142 -6.29 -5.72 -1.83
N MET A 143 -5.80 -4.75 -1.07
CA MET A 143 -6.59 -3.62 -0.59
C MET A 143 -5.92 -2.28 -0.88
N ILE A 144 -6.73 -1.22 -0.89
CA ILE A 144 -6.29 0.14 -0.58
C ILE A 144 -6.69 0.41 0.86
N HIS A 145 -5.71 0.66 1.73
CA HIS A 145 -5.94 0.83 3.17
C HIS A 145 -4.97 1.85 3.77
N ILE A 146 -5.14 2.18 5.05
CA ILE A 146 -4.24 3.08 5.77
C ILE A 146 -2.78 2.59 5.75
N GLY A 147 -1.84 3.49 5.48
CA GLY A 147 -0.39 3.31 5.62
C GLY A 147 0.20 4.44 6.45
N GLY A 148 1.52 4.65 6.32
CA GLY A 148 2.26 5.59 7.17
C GLY A 148 2.23 5.15 8.62
N THR A 149 2.51 6.08 9.53
CA THR A 149 2.26 5.87 10.96
C THR A 149 0.79 6.13 11.26
N TYR A 150 0.17 5.22 11.99
CA TYR A 150 -1.23 5.35 12.38
C TYR A 150 -1.53 4.73 13.73
N GLU A 151 -2.52 5.30 14.40
CA GLU A 151 -2.98 4.88 15.71
C GLU A 151 -3.88 3.64 15.54
N PHE A 152 -3.40 2.47 15.97
CA PHE A 152 -4.18 1.24 15.93
C PHE A 152 -5.14 1.14 17.13
N LYS A 153 -4.73 1.68 18.28
CA LYS A 153 -5.52 1.82 19.49
C LYS A 153 -5.10 3.11 20.19
N VAL A 154 -5.96 3.62 21.08
CA VAL A 154 -5.69 4.85 21.83
C VAL A 154 -4.28 4.81 22.45
N GLY A 155 -3.40 5.71 21.97
CA GLY A 155 -2.01 5.85 22.42
C GLY A 155 -1.06 4.73 21.95
N TYR A 156 -1.39 4.01 20.88
CA TYR A 156 -0.53 2.98 20.29
C TYR A 156 -0.47 3.14 18.77
N ASP A 157 0.61 3.79 18.34
CA ASP A 157 0.94 3.99 16.94
C ASP A 157 1.73 2.82 16.36
N VAL A 158 1.55 2.60 15.07
CA VAL A 158 2.27 1.57 14.33
C VAL A 158 2.67 2.09 12.96
N LEU A 159 3.87 1.72 12.51
CA LEU A 159 4.26 1.94 11.13
C LEU A 159 3.63 0.88 10.22
N GLY A 160 2.87 1.33 9.23
CA GLY A 160 2.24 0.47 8.24
C GLY A 160 3.25 -0.28 7.37
N GLY A 161 3.05 -1.59 7.22
CA GLY A 161 3.77 -2.40 6.24
C GLY A 161 2.81 -3.18 5.35
N SER A 162 3.30 -3.68 4.21
CA SER A 162 2.44 -4.30 3.19
C SER A 162 2.92 -5.71 2.79
N PHE A 163 1.98 -6.58 2.44
CA PHE A 163 2.23 -7.85 1.74
C PHE A 163 1.74 -7.81 0.28
N GLY A 164 1.62 -6.61 -0.29
CA GLY A 164 1.22 -6.38 -1.69
C GLY A 164 -0.04 -5.51 -1.85
N CYS A 165 -0.54 -4.92 -0.77
CA CYS A 165 -1.61 -3.90 -0.80
C CYS A 165 -1.05 -2.50 -1.11
N PHE A 166 -1.96 -1.59 -1.43
CA PHE A 166 -1.68 -0.17 -1.64
C PHE A 166 -1.98 0.60 -0.36
N ALA A 167 -0.95 1.16 0.29
CA ALA A 167 -1.13 1.85 1.56
C ALA A 167 -1.21 3.36 1.34
N PHE A 168 -2.27 4.01 1.84
CA PHE A 168 -2.42 5.46 1.85
C PHE A 168 -1.31 6.13 2.65
N ILE A 169 -0.77 7.24 2.15
CA ILE A 169 0.23 8.07 2.84
C ILE A 169 -0.28 9.51 2.87
N PRO A 170 -0.33 10.17 4.03
CA PRO A 170 -0.74 11.57 4.11
C PRO A 170 0.34 12.48 3.51
N GLN A 171 -0.03 13.69 3.10
CA GLN A 171 0.90 14.53 2.33
C GLN A 171 2.13 14.99 3.13
N HIS A 172 2.02 15.11 4.46
CA HIS A 172 3.15 15.48 5.31
C HIS A 172 4.21 14.37 5.41
N ASP A 173 3.83 13.11 5.22
CA ASP A 173 4.76 11.96 5.21
C ASP A 173 5.35 11.66 3.82
N VAL A 174 5.19 12.58 2.85
CA VAL A 174 5.71 12.44 1.49
C VAL A 174 6.85 13.41 1.25
N TYR A 175 8.05 12.85 1.15
CA TYR A 175 9.29 13.59 0.95
C TYR A 175 9.75 13.55 -0.51
N ALA A 176 10.33 14.64 -1.00
CA ALA A 176 10.70 14.75 -2.41
C ALA A 176 11.79 13.75 -2.85
N THR A 177 12.65 13.32 -1.93
CA THR A 177 13.77 12.42 -2.21
C THR A 177 13.89 11.33 -1.16
N PRO A 178 14.55 10.19 -1.47
CA PRO A 178 14.85 9.18 -0.47
C PRO A 178 15.70 9.73 0.68
N GLN A 179 16.63 10.65 0.40
CA GLN A 179 17.49 11.23 1.43
C GLN A 179 16.69 12.06 2.43
N LEU A 180 15.68 12.81 1.98
CA LEU A 180 14.80 13.56 2.87
C LEU A 180 13.92 12.62 3.69
N ALA A 181 13.41 11.55 3.08
CA ALA A 181 12.67 10.51 3.81
C ALA A 181 13.55 9.82 4.87
N GLU A 182 14.83 9.59 4.57
CA GLU A 182 15.80 9.05 5.53
C GLU A 182 16.04 10.02 6.70
N GLN A 183 16.25 11.31 6.42
CA GLN A 183 16.46 12.32 7.46
C GLN A 183 15.25 12.44 8.39
N ALA A 184 14.04 12.41 7.84
CA ALA A 184 12.82 12.45 8.64
C ALA A 184 12.71 11.27 9.62
N SER A 185 13.09 10.06 9.21
CA SER A 185 13.12 8.89 10.11
C SER A 185 14.21 9.02 11.17
N ILE A 186 15.39 9.53 10.80
CA ILE A 186 16.48 9.81 11.78
C ILE A 186 16.06 10.87 12.81
N ASN A 187 15.21 11.82 12.41
CA ASN A 187 14.73 12.91 13.25
C ASN A 187 13.47 12.56 14.06
N ASP A 188 12.87 11.38 13.84
CA ASP A 188 11.60 10.96 14.46
C ASP A 188 10.40 11.83 14.02
N ASP A 189 10.34 12.21 12.74
CA ASP A 189 9.32 13.13 12.20
C ASP A 189 8.06 12.41 11.64
N TYR A 190 8.00 11.07 11.63
CA TYR A 190 6.92 10.30 10.96
C TYR A 190 5.72 9.95 11.85
N ASP A 191 5.86 10.01 13.18
CA ASP A 191 4.77 9.70 14.13
C ASP A 191 4.11 10.95 14.74
N ASP A 192 4.65 12.14 14.46
CA ASP A 192 4.14 13.45 14.85
C ASP A 192 2.65 13.67 14.53
N THR A 193 2.16 13.09 13.43
CA THR A 193 0.75 13.20 13.03
C THR A 193 0.26 11.90 12.37
N PRO A 194 -0.55 11.10 13.09
CA PRO A 194 -1.09 9.85 12.57
C PRO A 194 -1.97 10.02 11.31
N SER A 195 -1.87 9.04 10.41
CA SER A 195 -2.60 9.00 9.15
C SER A 195 -4.13 8.84 9.28
N ASN A 196 -4.63 8.51 10.48
CA ASN A 196 -6.03 8.11 10.76
C ASN A 196 -7.05 9.12 10.23
N ARG A 197 -6.85 10.40 10.54
CA ARG A 197 -7.79 11.47 10.22
C ARG A 197 -7.86 11.69 8.71
N GLU A 198 -6.72 11.78 8.04
CA GLU A 198 -6.66 11.99 6.60
C GLU A 198 -7.23 10.80 5.83
N TRP A 199 -6.90 9.58 6.26
CA TRP A 199 -7.46 8.38 5.65
C TRP A 199 -8.99 8.35 5.77
N THR A 200 -9.52 8.67 6.95
CA THR A 200 -10.97 8.76 7.18
C THR A 200 -11.64 9.81 6.28
N ILE A 201 -10.99 10.96 6.05
CA ILE A 201 -11.48 11.99 5.13
C ILE A 201 -11.51 11.44 3.70
N VAL A 202 -10.44 10.76 3.25
CA VAL A 202 -10.36 10.16 1.91
C VAL A 202 -11.45 9.11 1.71
N THR A 203 -11.60 8.17 2.65
CA THR A 203 -12.63 7.12 2.55
C THR A 203 -14.03 7.73 2.53
N ASN A 204 -14.33 8.68 3.41
CA ASN A 204 -15.64 9.33 3.45
C ASN A 204 -15.95 10.09 2.15
N LYS A 205 -14.97 10.77 1.54
CA LYS A 205 -15.15 11.40 0.23
C LYS A 205 -15.51 10.38 -0.86
N ILE A 206 -14.83 9.23 -0.89
CA ILE A 206 -15.13 8.16 -1.87
C ILE A 206 -16.53 7.59 -1.63
N LEU A 207 -16.88 7.30 -0.37
CA LEU A 207 -18.18 6.72 0.00
C LEU A 207 -19.32 7.68 -0.31
N ASN A 208 -19.18 8.97 0.04
CA ASN A 208 -20.17 10.00 -0.26
C ASN A 208 -20.37 10.22 -1.76
N LEU A 209 -19.33 10.00 -2.57
CA LEU A 209 -19.44 10.05 -4.02
C LEU A 209 -20.18 8.83 -4.59
N ALA A 210 -19.93 7.64 -4.04
CA ALA A 210 -20.37 6.38 -4.62
C ALA A 210 -21.72 5.89 -4.10
N PHE A 211 -21.96 5.96 -2.79
CA PHE A 211 -23.06 5.26 -2.13
C PHE A 211 -24.45 5.86 -2.41
N PRO A 212 -24.65 7.19 -2.39
CA PRO A 212 -25.97 7.78 -2.65
C PRO A 212 -26.56 7.38 -4.01
N GLU A 213 -25.70 7.24 -5.03
CA GLU A 213 -26.07 6.86 -6.38
C GLU A 213 -25.78 5.38 -6.69
N LYS A 214 -25.41 4.57 -5.69
CA LYS A 214 -25.04 3.14 -5.83
C LYS A 214 -24.00 2.89 -6.94
N LYS A 215 -23.08 3.83 -7.14
CA LYS A 215 -22.01 3.73 -8.14
C LYS A 215 -21.07 2.59 -7.79
N GLN A 216 -20.61 1.89 -8.82
CA GLN A 216 -19.53 0.93 -8.67
C GLN A 216 -18.20 1.65 -8.47
N ILE A 217 -17.50 1.34 -7.37
CA ILE A 217 -16.13 1.81 -7.18
C ILE A 217 -15.20 0.84 -7.90
N LYS A 218 -14.52 1.34 -8.94
CA LYS A 218 -13.50 0.61 -9.70
C LYS A 218 -12.12 1.22 -9.51
N VAL A 219 -11.08 0.39 -9.57
CA VAL A 219 -9.68 0.77 -9.47
C VAL A 219 -8.95 0.30 -10.72
N LEU A 220 -8.46 1.26 -11.49
CA LEU A 220 -7.49 1.00 -12.55
C LEU A 220 -6.08 1.11 -11.95
N ILE A 221 -5.22 0.14 -12.23
CA ILE A 221 -3.82 0.16 -11.79
C ILE A 221 -2.95 0.35 -13.03
N GLU A 222 -2.23 1.47 -13.12
CA GLU A 222 -1.38 1.74 -14.27
C GLU A 222 -0.13 0.86 -14.29
N TYR A 223 0.33 0.57 -15.52
CA TYR A 223 1.53 -0.20 -15.77
C TYR A 223 2.73 0.39 -15.03
N THR A 224 3.52 -0.49 -14.44
CA THR A 224 4.83 -0.14 -13.88
C THR A 224 5.78 -1.25 -14.27
N ASP A 225 6.90 -0.87 -14.88
CA ASP A 225 7.96 -1.81 -15.22
C ASP A 225 8.61 -2.29 -13.91
N PRO A 226 8.60 -3.60 -13.61
CA PRO A 226 9.28 -4.13 -12.43
C PRO A 226 10.77 -3.76 -12.34
N LYS A 227 11.43 -3.48 -13.47
CA LYS A 227 12.84 -3.04 -13.51
C LYS A 227 13.06 -1.63 -12.98
N GLU A 228 12.03 -0.79 -13.02
CA GLU A 228 12.03 0.60 -12.54
C GLU A 228 11.63 0.71 -11.05
N THR A 229 11.44 -0.45 -10.40
CA THR A 229 11.14 -0.55 -8.98
C THR A 229 12.33 -0.06 -8.17
N TYR A 230 12.10 0.93 -7.30
CA TYR A 230 13.12 1.41 -6.38
C TYR A 230 13.49 0.30 -5.39
N VAL A 231 14.76 -0.07 -5.32
CA VAL A 231 15.26 -1.03 -4.33
C VAL A 231 15.78 -0.27 -3.10
N PRO A 232 15.27 -0.54 -1.89
CA PRO A 232 15.77 0.06 -0.66
C PRO A 232 17.27 -0.17 -0.51
N GLN A 233 18.00 0.91 -0.23
CA GLN A 233 19.45 0.87 -0.06
C GLN A 233 19.87 0.64 1.40
N LYS A 234 18.97 0.93 2.34
CA LYS A 234 19.18 0.86 3.78
C LYS A 234 17.92 0.35 4.46
N ILE A 235 18.11 -0.23 5.63
CA ILE A 235 17.05 -0.53 6.59
C ILE A 235 17.24 0.48 7.71
N LEU A 236 16.16 1.19 8.02
CA LEU A 236 16.09 2.19 9.08
C LEU A 236 15.52 1.53 10.33
N ALA A 237 15.77 2.15 11.48
CA ALA A 237 15.15 1.78 12.74
C ALA A 237 14.11 2.86 13.06
N GLU A 238 12.86 2.45 13.18
CA GLU A 238 11.75 3.24 13.68
C GLU A 238 11.24 2.62 15.00
#